data_AF-A0A8S4MM55-F1
#
_entry.id   AF-A0A8S4MM55-F1
#
_cell.length_a   1.000
_cell.length_b   1.000
_cell.length_c   1.000
_cell.angle_alpha   90.00
_cell.angle_beta   90.00
_cell.angle_gamma   90.00
#
_symmetry.space_group_name_H-M   'P 1'
#
loop_
_entity.id
_entity.type
_entity.pdbx_description
1 polymer ?
#
loop_
_entity_poly.entity_id
_entity_poly.type
_entity_poly.pdbx_seq_one_letter_code
_entity_poly.pdbx_strand_id
1 'polypeptide(L)'
;MLEEDLEMYVHEAAVAAEAGGGEAVDLYAQMRHARAVCVKEFFRRNGSVAQAERTWFEVRPDEVYPYGPKNFRAPGPVGIKRTEDNRNKLSFFVEIFDEDLIRYMVRCTNKYARERRLVYRRENRSRWSATSTAELKAFLGCMICAGYAHQPSLASYWSTDEDAGCEVLKRAFPFNRYRQLLRYLHYSWEEFPPRGSERLKVFKAREKEDQVLKVRTVMERVNENSCRARHVGQNLVVDGTTIAFRGRHMLRRYNPSKPTKYGYCVRALAEPDGYILSDKLCGARIDPERMSPDERVMHGIGDELLSPLDLKPARVVNRLTRPFQGCYRTVFCDSYYTGVQLADYLFSKETYLVGT
;
A
#
# COMPACT_ATOMS: atom_id res chain seq x y z
N MET A 1 -5.33 -6.85 24.44
CA MET A 1 -6.67 -6.57 24.97
C MET A 1 -7.75 -7.01 23.99
N LEU A 2 -8.09 -6.29 22.91
CA LEU A 2 -9.22 -6.70 22.03
C LEU A 2 -9.06 -8.03 21.25
N GLU A 3 -7.85 -8.40 20.80
CA GLU A 3 -7.60 -9.71 20.17
C GLU A 3 -7.51 -10.84 21.23
N GLU A 4 -6.89 -10.56 22.37
CA GLU A 4 -6.75 -11.52 23.48
C GLU A 4 -8.11 -11.86 24.10
N ASP A 5 -9.04 -10.90 24.19
CA ASP A 5 -10.39 -11.15 24.70
C ASP A 5 -11.19 -12.05 23.73
N LEU A 6 -11.09 -11.82 22.42
CA LEU A 6 -11.74 -12.65 21.40
C LEU A 6 -11.16 -14.07 21.32
N GLU A 7 -9.84 -14.22 21.43
CA GLU A 7 -9.18 -15.53 21.50
C GLU A 7 -9.53 -16.27 22.79
N MET A 8 -9.66 -15.56 23.92
CA MET A 8 -10.11 -16.14 25.19
C MET A 8 -11.56 -16.65 25.10
N TYR A 9 -12.48 -15.89 24.51
CA TYR A 9 -13.87 -16.32 24.34
C TYR A 9 -14.02 -17.51 23.38
N VAL A 10 -13.23 -17.56 22.30
CA VAL A 10 -13.20 -18.71 21.38
C VAL A 10 -12.59 -19.94 22.06
N HIS A 11 -11.58 -19.75 22.92
CA HIS A 11 -10.97 -20.83 23.67
C HIS A 11 -11.89 -21.37 24.76
N GLU A 12 -12.58 -20.51 25.52
CA GLU A 12 -13.58 -20.93 26.52
C GLU A 12 -14.77 -21.66 25.89
N ALA A 13 -15.23 -21.21 24.72
CA ALA A 13 -16.29 -21.91 23.97
C ALA A 13 -15.85 -23.28 23.44
N ALA A 14 -14.58 -23.43 23.03
CA ALA A 14 -14.00 -24.71 22.62
C ALA A 14 -13.83 -25.68 23.80
N VAL A 15 -13.38 -25.17 24.96
CA VAL A 15 -13.24 -25.96 26.19
C VAL A 15 -14.60 -26.40 26.75
N ALA A 16 -15.64 -25.55 26.64
CA ALA A 16 -17.00 -25.90 27.02
C ALA A 16 -17.62 -26.97 26.09
N ALA A 17 -17.28 -26.96 24.80
CA ALA A 17 -17.73 -27.97 23.84
C ALA A 17 -17.08 -29.35 24.05
N GLU A 18 -15.83 -29.39 24.53
CA GLU A 18 -15.12 -30.65 24.84
C GLU A 18 -15.54 -31.27 26.19
N ALA A 19 -16.10 -30.47 27.11
CA ALA A 19 -16.44 -30.91 28.48
C ALA A 19 -17.76 -31.70 28.63
N GLY A 20 -18.45 -32.05 27.53
CA GLY A 20 -19.55 -33.04 27.55
C GLY A 20 -20.78 -32.67 28.40
N GLY A 21 -20.98 -31.39 28.74
CA GLY A 21 -22.17 -30.88 29.41
C GLY A 21 -23.13 -30.26 28.39
N GLY A 22 -24.33 -30.84 28.23
CA GLY A 22 -25.24 -30.55 27.14
C GLY A 22 -26.04 -29.25 27.28
N GLU A 23 -25.38 -28.11 27.13
CA GLU A 23 -26.02 -26.91 26.59
C GLU A 23 -25.30 -26.53 25.31
N ALA A 24 -26.01 -26.61 24.17
CA ALA A 24 -25.51 -26.12 22.90
C ALA A 24 -25.18 -24.63 23.07
N VAL A 25 -23.89 -24.30 23.11
CA VAL A 25 -23.43 -22.92 23.16
C VAL A 25 -24.00 -22.20 21.95
N ASP A 26 -24.96 -21.31 22.17
CA ASP A 26 -25.51 -20.44 21.13
C ASP A 26 -24.42 -19.42 20.76
N LEU A 27 -23.51 -19.88 19.90
CA LEU A 27 -22.45 -19.09 19.30
C LEU A 27 -22.99 -17.80 18.68
N TYR A 28 -24.23 -17.82 18.18
CA TYR A 28 -24.89 -16.64 17.62
C TYR A 28 -25.28 -15.63 18.71
N ALA A 29 -25.74 -16.08 19.88
CA ALA A 29 -25.97 -15.23 21.05
C ALA A 29 -24.67 -14.67 21.63
N GLN A 30 -23.60 -15.46 21.71
CA GLN A 30 -22.29 -15.00 22.18
C GLN A 30 -21.67 -13.98 21.20
N MET A 31 -21.76 -14.23 19.88
CA MET A 31 -21.35 -13.26 18.86
C MET A 31 -22.18 -11.97 18.92
N ARG A 32 -23.49 -12.05 19.18
CA ARG A 32 -24.34 -10.87 19.43
C ARG A 32 -23.93 -10.10 20.68
N HIS A 33 -23.58 -10.80 21.76
CA HIS A 33 -23.10 -10.16 22.99
C HIS A 33 -21.75 -9.46 22.77
N ALA A 34 -20.79 -10.13 22.11
CA ALA A 34 -19.52 -9.53 21.73
C ALA A 34 -19.69 -8.30 20.82
N ARG A 35 -20.62 -8.37 19.84
CA ARG A 35 -21.00 -7.23 19.00
C ARG A 35 -21.62 -6.09 19.82
N ALA A 36 -22.50 -6.38 20.76
CA ALA A 36 -23.10 -5.38 21.64
C ALA A 36 -22.04 -4.69 22.53
N VAL A 37 -21.00 -5.41 22.94
CA VAL A 37 -19.84 -4.84 23.64
C VAL A 37 -19.01 -3.96 22.70
N CYS A 38 -18.76 -4.38 21.45
CA CYS A 38 -18.10 -3.55 20.42
C CYS A 38 -18.90 -2.27 20.12
N VAL A 39 -20.22 -2.35 20.04
CA VAL A 39 -21.11 -1.19 19.85
C VAL A 39 -21.04 -0.24 21.05
N LYS A 40 -21.07 -0.76 22.28
CA LYS A 40 -20.89 0.06 23.50
C LYS A 40 -19.52 0.73 23.53
N GLU A 41 -18.47 0.02 23.14
CA GLU A 41 -17.10 0.54 23.09
C GLU A 41 -16.93 1.57 21.96
N PHE A 42 -17.60 1.38 20.81
CA PHE A 42 -17.72 2.35 19.74
C PHE A 42 -18.39 3.65 20.23
N PHE A 43 -19.54 3.54 20.91
CA PHE A 43 -20.22 4.72 21.48
C PHE A 43 -19.37 5.39 22.57
N ARG A 44 -18.65 4.63 23.40
CA ARG A 44 -17.72 5.17 24.41
C ARG A 44 -16.55 5.93 23.78
N ARG A 45 -15.97 5.41 22.69
CA ARG A 45 -14.86 6.05 21.96
C ARG A 45 -15.30 7.25 21.12
N ASN A 46 -16.58 7.29 20.74
CA ASN A 46 -17.16 8.33 19.89
C ASN A 46 -18.26 9.11 20.63
N GLY A 47 -17.97 9.62 21.84
CA GLY A 47 -18.95 10.36 22.66
C GLY A 47 -19.57 11.60 21.99
N SER A 48 -18.97 12.13 20.92
CA SER A 48 -19.54 13.20 20.09
C SER A 48 -20.71 12.76 19.19
N VAL A 49 -20.95 11.45 19.05
CA VAL A 49 -22.02 10.89 18.20
C VAL A 49 -23.41 11.19 18.75
N ALA A 50 -23.53 11.47 20.05
CA ALA A 50 -24.78 11.88 20.69
C ALA A 50 -25.29 13.28 20.26
N GLN A 51 -24.48 14.06 19.54
CA GLN A 51 -24.84 15.42 19.09
C GLN A 51 -25.38 15.48 17.65
N ALA A 52 -25.29 14.40 16.88
CA ALA A 52 -25.95 14.33 15.58
C ALA A 52 -27.37 13.78 15.78
N GLU A 53 -28.40 14.51 15.37
CA GLU A 53 -29.82 14.09 15.34
C GLU A 53 -30.06 12.92 14.36
N ARG A 54 -29.28 11.84 14.46
CA ARG A 54 -29.32 10.69 13.56
C ARG A 54 -29.67 9.44 14.34
N THR A 55 -30.63 8.70 13.80
CA THR A 55 -31.00 7.38 14.31
C THR A 55 -30.03 6.36 13.74
N TRP A 56 -29.19 5.79 14.62
CA TRP A 56 -28.31 4.67 14.26
C TRP A 56 -29.08 3.36 14.41
N PHE A 57 -28.93 2.47 13.42
CA PHE A 57 -29.57 1.15 13.43
C PHE A 57 -28.50 0.06 13.43
N GLU A 58 -28.76 -1.02 14.14
CA GLU A 58 -27.96 -2.24 14.05
C GLU A 58 -28.10 -2.85 12.65
N VAL A 59 -26.98 -3.13 11.99
CA VAL A 59 -26.95 -3.84 10.70
C VAL A 59 -26.94 -5.34 10.96
N ARG A 60 -28.00 -6.02 10.55
CA ARG A 60 -28.22 -7.47 10.59
C ARG A 60 -27.77 -8.09 9.27
N PRO A 61 -26.89 -9.11 9.29
CA PRO A 61 -26.30 -9.68 8.07
C PRO A 61 -27.30 -10.16 7.01
N ASP A 62 -28.50 -10.59 7.43
CA ASP A 62 -29.49 -11.23 6.56
C ASP A 62 -30.61 -10.27 6.10
N GLU A 63 -30.58 -9.01 6.54
CA GLU A 63 -31.55 -8.00 6.13
C GLU A 63 -31.11 -7.25 4.88
N VAL A 64 -32.03 -7.07 3.94
CA VAL A 64 -31.83 -6.23 2.76
C VAL A 64 -32.07 -4.78 3.16
N TYR A 65 -30.99 -4.04 3.37
CA TYR A 65 -31.08 -2.62 3.69
C TYR A 65 -31.39 -1.77 2.44
N PRO A 66 -32.33 -0.81 2.53
CA PRO A 66 -32.69 0.06 1.40
C PRO A 66 -31.61 1.09 1.03
N TYR A 67 -30.42 0.99 1.64
CA TYR A 67 -29.27 1.89 1.50
C TYR A 67 -28.16 1.33 0.60
N GLY A 68 -28.42 0.22 -0.10
CA GLY A 68 -27.55 -0.17 -1.22
C GLY A 68 -27.41 1.00 -2.21
N PRO A 69 -26.24 1.20 -2.85
CA PRO A 69 -26.00 2.27 -3.81
C PRO A 69 -27.13 2.39 -4.83
N LYS A 70 -28.09 3.29 -4.58
CA LYS A 70 -29.19 3.53 -5.51
C LYS A 70 -28.55 4.16 -6.74
N ASN A 71 -28.55 3.43 -7.85
CA ASN A 71 -27.99 3.85 -9.12
C ASN A 71 -26.46 3.85 -9.21
N PHE A 72 -25.76 2.87 -8.59
CA PHE A 72 -24.35 2.62 -8.97
C PHE A 72 -24.29 2.38 -10.48
N ARG A 73 -23.82 3.39 -11.22
CA ARG A 73 -23.40 3.22 -12.59
C ARG A 73 -21.92 2.92 -12.52
N ALA A 74 -21.58 1.66 -12.74
CA ALA A 74 -20.24 1.29 -13.15
C ALA A 74 -19.78 2.35 -14.17
N PRO A 75 -18.66 3.07 -13.94
CA PRO A 75 -18.24 4.10 -14.88
C PRO A 75 -18.26 3.55 -16.31
N GLY A 76 -18.72 4.36 -17.27
CA GLY A 76 -18.43 4.10 -18.69
C GLY A 76 -16.92 3.84 -18.86
N PRO A 77 -16.48 3.19 -19.95
CA PRO A 77 -15.20 2.48 -19.98
C PRO A 77 -14.02 3.36 -19.52
N VAL A 78 -13.34 2.95 -18.45
CA VAL A 78 -11.95 3.31 -18.16
C VAL A 78 -11.22 2.05 -17.71
N GLY A 79 -10.09 1.76 -18.37
CA GLY A 79 -9.52 0.43 -18.57
C GLY A 79 -9.53 0.06 -20.06
N ILE A 80 -8.46 -0.58 -20.57
CA ILE A 80 -8.43 -1.03 -21.98
C ILE A 80 -9.37 -2.23 -22.14
N LYS A 81 -10.35 -2.15 -23.05
CA LYS A 81 -11.10 -3.35 -23.49
C LYS A 81 -10.11 -4.35 -24.07
N ARG A 82 -9.86 -5.46 -23.37
CA ARG A 82 -8.93 -6.48 -23.85
C ARG A 82 -9.64 -7.43 -24.80
N THR A 83 -9.26 -7.36 -26.07
CA THR A 83 -9.52 -8.41 -27.06
C THR A 83 -8.72 -9.67 -26.70
N GLU A 84 -9.12 -10.83 -27.22
CA GLU A 84 -8.42 -12.10 -26.95
C GLU A 84 -6.93 -12.04 -27.30
N ASP A 85 -6.58 -11.32 -28.36
CA ASP A 85 -5.20 -11.12 -28.84
C ASP A 85 -4.29 -10.33 -27.87
N ASN A 86 -4.87 -9.59 -26.91
CA ASN A 86 -4.12 -8.69 -26.02
C ASN A 86 -4.06 -9.17 -24.55
N ARG A 87 -4.41 -10.44 -24.28
CA ARG A 87 -4.44 -11.04 -22.93
C ARG A 87 -3.18 -11.85 -22.57
N ASN A 88 -2.01 -11.55 -23.12
CA ASN A 88 -0.80 -12.24 -22.68
C ASN A 88 -0.30 -11.69 -21.32
N LYS A 89 0.39 -12.51 -20.52
CA LYS A 89 0.84 -12.13 -19.16
C LYS A 89 1.73 -10.87 -19.14
N LEU A 90 2.51 -10.66 -20.20
CA LEU A 90 3.39 -9.50 -20.32
C LEU A 90 2.61 -8.20 -20.52
N SER A 91 1.47 -8.23 -21.23
CA SER A 91 0.63 -7.05 -21.47
C SER A 91 0.13 -6.44 -20.15
N PHE A 92 -0.21 -7.27 -19.17
CA PHE A 92 -0.54 -6.81 -17.81
C PHE A 92 0.62 -6.08 -17.13
N PHE A 93 1.83 -6.63 -17.24
CA PHE A 93 3.00 -6.03 -16.60
C PHE A 93 3.33 -4.65 -17.20
N VAL A 94 3.29 -4.52 -18.52
CA VAL A 94 3.64 -3.26 -19.21
C VAL A 94 2.56 -2.19 -19.10
N GLU A 95 1.35 -2.51 -18.68
CA GLU A 95 0.35 -1.49 -18.33
C GLU A 95 0.72 -0.79 -17.01
N ILE A 96 1.22 -1.54 -16.03
CA ILE A 96 1.66 -0.98 -14.74
C ILE A 96 3.04 -0.35 -14.86
N PHE A 97 3.98 -1.08 -15.47
CA PHE A 97 5.35 -0.65 -15.74
C PHE A 97 5.50 -0.24 -17.21
N ASP A 98 4.85 0.87 -17.57
CA ASP A 98 4.84 1.39 -18.93
C ASP A 98 6.25 1.75 -19.46
N GLU A 99 6.36 1.88 -20.79
CA GLU A 99 7.64 2.13 -21.44
C GLU A 99 8.30 3.44 -20.99
N ASP A 100 7.50 4.48 -20.68
CA ASP A 100 8.01 5.76 -20.22
C ASP A 100 8.57 5.67 -18.79
N LEU A 101 7.90 4.92 -17.92
CA LEU A 101 8.34 4.63 -16.57
C LEU A 101 9.64 3.83 -16.59
N ILE A 102 9.73 2.78 -17.42
CA ILE A 102 10.98 2.01 -17.58
C ILE A 102 12.09 2.91 -18.13
N ARG A 103 11.82 3.73 -19.14
CA ARG A 103 12.81 4.67 -19.70
C ARG A 103 13.26 5.70 -18.66
N TYR A 104 12.36 6.16 -17.80
CA TYR A 104 12.70 7.02 -16.67
C TYR A 104 13.65 6.32 -15.69
N MET A 105 13.32 5.10 -15.25
CA MET A 105 14.17 4.32 -14.34
C MET A 105 15.56 4.03 -14.93
N VAL A 106 15.65 3.74 -16.24
CA VAL A 106 16.93 3.57 -16.95
C VAL A 106 17.77 4.85 -16.88
N ARG A 107 17.17 6.00 -17.18
CA ARG A 107 17.87 7.31 -17.13
C ARG A 107 18.38 7.61 -15.72
N CYS A 108 17.54 7.42 -14.70
CA CYS A 108 17.91 7.60 -13.30
C CYS A 108 19.06 6.68 -12.88
N THR A 109 18.97 5.39 -13.21
CA THR A 109 19.98 4.37 -12.90
C THR A 109 21.32 4.68 -13.55
N ASN A 110 21.33 5.02 -14.84
CA ASN A 110 22.55 5.36 -15.57
C ASN A 110 23.21 6.65 -15.03
N LYS A 111 22.40 7.68 -14.76
CA LYS A 111 22.86 8.92 -14.14
C LYS A 111 23.50 8.65 -12.77
N TYR A 112 22.81 7.91 -11.90
CA TYR A 112 23.29 7.57 -10.56
C TYR A 112 24.60 6.77 -10.61
N ALA A 113 24.69 5.77 -11.49
CA ALA A 113 25.90 4.99 -11.67
C ALA A 113 27.10 5.86 -12.08
N ARG A 114 26.91 6.78 -13.04
CA ARG A 114 27.94 7.73 -13.49
C ARG A 114 28.42 8.61 -12.34
N GLU A 115 27.50 9.28 -11.65
CA GLU A 115 27.81 10.19 -10.54
C GLU A 115 28.57 9.47 -9.40
N ARG A 116 28.09 8.29 -8.99
CA ARG A 116 28.72 7.54 -7.90
C ARG A 116 30.10 7.01 -8.24
N ARG A 117 30.37 6.73 -9.51
CA ARG A 117 31.70 6.28 -9.96
C ARG A 117 32.69 7.43 -10.09
N LEU A 118 32.24 8.64 -10.41
CA LEU A 118 33.08 9.84 -10.40
C LEU A 118 33.55 10.19 -8.98
N VAL A 119 32.66 10.10 -7.98
CA VAL A 119 32.97 10.43 -6.58
C VAL A 119 33.85 9.38 -5.91
N TYR A 120 33.59 8.09 -6.17
CA TYR A 120 34.31 6.98 -5.54
C TYR A 120 35.17 6.24 -6.56
N ARG A 121 36.18 6.93 -7.12
CA ARG A 121 37.23 6.31 -7.94
C ARG A 121 37.97 5.30 -7.07
N ARG A 122 37.65 4.02 -7.25
CA ARG A 122 38.41 2.90 -6.71
C ARG A 122 38.93 2.10 -7.89
N GLU A 123 40.20 1.76 -7.86
CA GLU A 123 40.91 1.06 -8.93
C GLU A 123 40.29 -0.31 -9.24
N ASN A 124 39.75 -1.01 -8.22
CA ASN A 124 39.25 -2.39 -8.35
C ASN A 124 37.73 -2.53 -8.58
N ARG A 125 37.08 -1.63 -9.33
CA ARG A 125 35.65 -1.79 -9.68
C ARG A 125 35.48 -2.23 -11.13
N SER A 126 34.79 -3.36 -11.35
CA SER A 126 34.36 -3.79 -12.68
C SER A 126 33.72 -2.64 -13.47
N ARG A 127 34.01 -2.56 -14.77
CA ARG A 127 33.52 -1.49 -15.66
C ARG A 127 32.00 -1.45 -15.63
N TRP A 128 31.43 -0.23 -15.61
CA TRP A 128 29.98 -0.03 -15.75
C TRP A 128 29.67 0.20 -17.22
N SER A 129 28.75 -0.61 -17.76
CA SER A 129 28.03 -0.32 -19.00
C SER A 129 26.65 0.25 -18.65
N ALA A 130 26.24 1.28 -19.40
CA ALA A 130 24.91 1.85 -19.27
C ALA A 130 23.84 0.78 -19.51
N THR A 131 22.82 0.75 -18.66
CA THR A 131 21.68 -0.16 -18.82
C THR A 131 20.69 0.38 -19.86
N SER A 132 19.93 -0.53 -20.47
CA SER A 132 18.89 -0.24 -21.46
C SER A 132 17.51 -0.59 -20.93
N THR A 133 16.45 -0.20 -21.64
CA THR A 133 15.06 -0.59 -21.29
C THR A 133 14.88 -2.10 -21.32
N ALA A 134 15.43 -2.78 -22.32
CA ALA A 134 15.41 -4.24 -22.43
C ALA A 134 16.14 -4.91 -21.26
N GLU A 135 17.33 -4.45 -20.90
CA GLU A 135 18.09 -5.01 -19.78
C GLU A 135 17.39 -4.76 -18.44
N LEU A 136 16.82 -3.57 -18.22
CA LEU A 136 16.09 -3.27 -17.00
C LEU A 136 14.81 -4.12 -16.88
N LYS A 137 14.08 -4.35 -17.97
CA LYS A 137 12.92 -5.27 -17.99
C LYS A 137 13.34 -6.71 -17.64
N ALA A 138 14.43 -7.21 -18.21
CA ALA A 138 14.96 -8.52 -17.87
C ALA A 138 15.35 -8.59 -16.37
N PHE A 139 15.95 -7.54 -15.83
CA PHE A 139 16.30 -7.44 -14.42
C PHE A 139 15.06 -7.47 -13.50
N LEU A 140 13.99 -6.75 -13.85
CA LEU A 140 12.70 -6.81 -13.15
C LEU A 140 12.09 -8.22 -13.23
N GLY A 141 12.18 -8.88 -14.40
CA GLY A 141 11.76 -10.28 -14.59
C GLY A 141 12.50 -11.25 -13.68
N CYS A 142 13.82 -11.09 -13.53
CA CYS A 142 14.61 -11.87 -12.58
C CYS A 142 14.18 -11.63 -11.12
N MET A 143 13.82 -10.40 -10.75
CA MET A 143 13.31 -10.10 -9.40
C MET A 143 11.96 -10.77 -9.14
N ILE A 144 11.06 -10.81 -10.13
CA ILE A 144 9.80 -11.55 -10.04
C ILE A 144 10.08 -13.06 -9.85
N CYS A 145 11.03 -13.61 -10.62
CA CYS A 145 11.41 -15.02 -10.49
C CYS A 145 11.98 -15.36 -9.11
N ALA A 146 12.88 -14.53 -8.59
CA ALA A 146 13.44 -14.66 -7.25
C ALA A 146 12.39 -14.49 -6.13
N GLY A 147 11.24 -13.88 -6.44
CA GLY A 147 10.12 -13.70 -5.53
C GLY A 147 9.31 -14.97 -5.27
N TYR A 148 9.30 -15.95 -6.18
CA TYR A 148 8.63 -17.24 -5.95
C TYR A 148 9.63 -18.42 -5.85
N ALA A 149 10.79 -18.33 -6.49
CA ALA A 149 11.84 -19.34 -6.41
C ALA A 149 12.92 -18.93 -5.39
N HIS A 150 12.53 -18.81 -4.12
CA HIS A 150 13.43 -18.30 -3.09
C HIS A 150 14.67 -19.17 -2.88
N GLN A 151 15.83 -18.52 -2.86
CA GLN A 151 17.12 -19.14 -2.54
C GLN A 151 17.70 -18.57 -1.24
N PRO A 152 18.54 -19.32 -0.49
CA PRO A 152 19.07 -18.89 0.80
C PRO A 152 19.87 -17.59 0.77
N SER A 153 20.51 -17.30 -0.37
CA SER A 153 21.28 -16.08 -0.57
C SER A 153 21.15 -15.59 -2.01
N LEU A 154 21.54 -14.32 -2.23
CA LEU A 154 21.60 -13.77 -3.59
C LEU A 154 22.60 -14.53 -4.48
N ALA A 155 23.71 -15.02 -3.93
CA ALA A 155 24.71 -15.77 -4.70
C ALA A 155 24.20 -17.18 -5.06
N SER A 156 23.35 -17.78 -4.22
CA SER A 156 22.80 -19.12 -4.42
C SER A 156 22.00 -19.24 -5.72
N TYR A 157 21.37 -18.18 -6.22
CA TYR A 157 20.72 -18.18 -7.54
C TYR A 157 21.68 -18.47 -8.71
N TRP A 158 22.98 -18.22 -8.55
CA TRP A 158 24.02 -18.50 -9.52
C TRP A 158 24.91 -19.67 -9.13
N SER A 159 24.58 -20.42 -8.06
CA SER A 159 25.36 -21.60 -7.67
C SER A 159 25.29 -22.71 -8.73
N THR A 160 26.36 -23.49 -8.84
CA THR A 160 26.42 -24.72 -9.64
C THR A 160 26.19 -25.98 -8.81
N ASP A 161 25.95 -25.84 -7.50
CA ASP A 161 25.64 -26.97 -6.61
C ASP A 161 24.33 -27.63 -7.04
N GLU A 162 24.22 -28.94 -6.81
CA GLU A 162 23.11 -29.78 -7.27
C GLU A 162 21.75 -29.36 -6.69
N ASP A 163 21.74 -28.80 -5.47
CA ASP A 163 20.56 -28.40 -4.71
C ASP A 163 20.28 -26.87 -4.78
N ALA A 164 21.04 -26.13 -5.60
CA ALA A 164 20.95 -24.67 -5.68
C ALA A 164 20.98 -24.16 -7.13
N GLY A 165 20.81 -22.83 -7.28
CA GLY A 165 20.84 -22.17 -8.57
C GLY A 165 19.46 -21.95 -9.20
N CYS A 166 19.42 -21.06 -10.18
CA CYS A 166 18.22 -20.77 -10.96
C CYS A 166 18.62 -20.52 -12.41
N GLU A 167 18.36 -21.51 -13.28
CA GLU A 167 18.77 -21.46 -14.69
C GLU A 167 18.20 -20.26 -15.44
N VAL A 168 16.98 -19.83 -15.11
CA VAL A 168 16.36 -18.63 -15.70
C VAL A 168 17.21 -17.38 -15.41
N LEU A 169 17.67 -17.21 -14.16
CA LEU A 169 18.50 -16.07 -13.76
C LEU A 169 19.92 -16.16 -14.33
N LYS A 170 20.52 -17.36 -14.32
CA LYS A 170 21.87 -17.60 -14.88
C LYS A 170 21.93 -17.30 -16.38
N ARG A 171 20.90 -17.70 -17.14
CA ARG A 171 20.79 -17.42 -18.58
C ARG A 171 20.54 -15.94 -18.86
N ALA A 172 19.77 -15.26 -18.01
CA ALA A 172 19.45 -13.84 -18.18
C ALA A 172 20.64 -12.91 -17.84
N PHE A 173 21.38 -13.20 -16.76
CA PHE A 173 22.46 -12.34 -16.30
C PHE A 173 23.67 -13.12 -15.75
N PRO A 174 24.89 -12.64 -16.01
CA PRO A 174 26.02 -12.96 -15.15
C PRO A 174 25.82 -12.37 -13.75
N PHE A 175 26.18 -13.11 -12.69
CA PHE A 175 26.00 -12.69 -11.29
C PHE A 175 26.55 -11.28 -11.01
N ASN A 176 27.76 -11.00 -11.51
CA ASN A 176 28.41 -9.70 -11.33
C ASN A 176 27.61 -8.54 -11.97
N ARG A 177 26.98 -8.77 -13.13
CA ARG A 177 26.15 -7.74 -13.79
C ARG A 177 24.85 -7.52 -13.03
N TYR A 178 24.17 -8.58 -12.61
CA TYR A 178 22.98 -8.46 -11.76
C TYR A 178 23.26 -7.68 -10.48
N ARG A 179 24.39 -7.98 -9.80
CA ARG A 179 24.82 -7.26 -8.59
C ARG A 179 25.16 -5.79 -8.85
N GLN A 180 25.68 -5.45 -10.04
CA GLN A 180 25.88 -4.06 -10.43
C GLN A 180 24.55 -3.32 -10.60
N LEU A 181 23.58 -3.92 -11.32
CA LEU A 181 22.25 -3.33 -11.49
C LEU A 181 21.56 -3.13 -10.14
N LEU A 182 21.55 -4.14 -9.27
CA LEU A 182 21.00 -4.05 -7.91
C LEU A 182 21.63 -2.91 -7.09
N ARG A 183 22.93 -2.65 -7.26
CA ARG A 183 23.65 -1.58 -6.56
C ARG A 183 23.29 -0.18 -7.06
N TYR A 184 23.02 -0.03 -8.36
CA TYR A 184 22.86 1.28 -9.00
C TYR A 184 21.41 1.62 -9.36
N LEU A 185 20.48 0.68 -9.24
CA LEU A 185 19.06 0.89 -9.47
C LEU A 185 18.58 2.15 -8.74
N HIS A 186 17.99 3.07 -9.49
CA HIS A 186 17.61 4.37 -8.98
C HIS A 186 16.29 4.85 -9.57
N TYR A 187 15.48 5.51 -8.74
CA TYR A 187 14.08 5.86 -9.03
C TYR A 187 13.82 7.37 -8.99
N SER A 188 14.85 8.19 -8.77
CA SER A 188 14.73 9.65 -8.74
C SER A 188 15.73 10.28 -9.70
N TRP A 189 15.34 11.38 -10.32
CA TRP A 189 16.24 12.15 -11.17
C TRP A 189 17.20 13.03 -10.36
N GLU A 190 16.78 13.42 -9.16
CA GLU A 190 17.50 14.38 -8.33
C GLU A 190 18.95 13.96 -8.11
N GLU A 191 19.87 14.92 -8.21
CA GLU A 191 21.29 14.67 -8.01
C GLU A 191 21.53 14.09 -6.62
N PHE A 192 22.39 13.09 -6.52
CA PHE A 192 22.83 12.58 -5.22
C PHE A 192 24.14 13.27 -4.83
N PRO A 193 24.08 14.38 -4.09
CA PRO A 193 25.24 15.22 -3.85
C PRO A 193 26.36 14.47 -3.10
N PRO A 194 27.63 14.77 -3.40
CA PRO A 194 28.77 14.18 -2.69
C PRO A 194 28.70 14.40 -1.18
N ARG A 195 29.28 13.46 -0.41
CA ARG A 195 29.42 13.61 1.04
C ARG A 195 30.16 14.90 1.37
N GLY A 196 29.64 15.67 2.33
CA GLY A 196 30.24 16.93 2.77
C GLY A 196 29.94 18.15 1.89
N SER A 197 29.25 17.99 0.75
CA SER A 197 28.89 19.14 -0.10
C SER A 197 27.70 19.92 0.46
N GLU A 198 27.64 21.22 0.18
CA GLU A 198 26.50 22.07 0.57
C GLU A 198 25.18 21.56 -0.05
N ARG A 199 25.25 21.08 -1.30
CA ARG A 199 24.12 20.42 -1.96
C ARG A 199 23.57 19.24 -1.16
N LEU A 200 24.41 18.50 -0.42
CA LEU A 200 23.95 17.42 0.44
C LEU A 200 23.15 17.92 1.64
N LYS A 201 23.50 19.09 2.20
CA LYS A 201 22.70 19.69 3.27
C LYS A 201 21.31 20.07 2.76
N VAL A 202 21.25 20.71 1.59
CA VAL A 202 19.98 21.06 0.91
C VAL A 202 19.16 19.81 0.61
N PHE A 203 19.77 18.78 0.01
CA PHE A 203 19.08 17.51 -0.27
C PHE A 203 18.54 16.84 1.01
N LYS A 204 19.29 16.91 2.11
CA LYS A 204 18.86 16.37 3.40
C LYS A 204 17.74 17.17 4.06
N ALA A 205 17.68 18.48 3.84
CA ALA A 205 16.53 19.28 4.25
C ALA A 205 15.28 18.84 3.50
N ARG A 206 15.37 18.71 2.17
CA ARG A 206 14.27 18.22 1.33
C ARG A 206 13.83 16.80 1.68
N GLU A 207 14.76 15.89 2.01
CA GLU A 207 14.41 14.53 2.47
C GLU A 207 13.67 14.52 3.83
N LYS A 208 13.81 15.56 4.65
CA LYS A 208 13.03 15.70 5.91
C LYS A 208 11.62 16.22 5.65
N GLU A 209 11.44 17.03 4.61
CA GLU A 209 10.14 17.55 4.16
C GLU A 209 9.36 16.49 3.38
N ASP A 210 10.05 15.80 2.46
CA ASP A 210 9.54 14.69 1.67
C ASP A 210 10.33 13.41 1.93
N GLN A 211 9.75 12.54 2.76
CA GLN A 211 10.41 11.31 3.20
C GLN A 211 10.34 10.17 2.18
N VAL A 212 9.62 10.35 1.07
CA VAL A 212 9.50 9.38 -0.03
C VAL A 212 10.06 9.90 -1.35
N LEU A 213 10.68 11.08 -1.34
CA LEU A 213 11.28 11.80 -2.48
C LEU A 213 12.04 10.90 -3.47
N LYS A 214 12.79 9.92 -2.96
CA LYS A 214 13.63 9.02 -3.76
C LYS A 214 12.88 7.99 -4.58
N VAL A 215 11.65 7.67 -4.21
CA VAL A 215 10.82 6.62 -4.84
C VAL A 215 9.49 7.18 -5.37
N ARG A 216 9.14 8.40 -4.97
CA ARG A 216 7.86 9.05 -5.25
C ARG A 216 7.43 8.93 -6.70
N THR A 217 8.28 9.38 -7.63
CA THR A 217 7.92 9.41 -9.06
C THR A 217 7.51 8.04 -9.59
N VAL A 218 8.22 6.99 -9.19
CA VAL A 218 7.89 5.61 -9.60
C VAL A 218 6.64 5.11 -8.90
N MET A 219 6.52 5.34 -7.59
CA MET A 219 5.37 4.91 -6.78
C MET A 219 4.06 5.58 -7.25
N GLU A 220 4.07 6.89 -7.49
CA GLU A 220 2.90 7.64 -7.99
C GLU A 220 2.52 7.17 -9.40
N ARG A 221 3.49 6.99 -10.30
CA ARG A 221 3.22 6.50 -11.66
C ARG A 221 2.66 5.07 -11.67
N VAL A 222 3.15 4.18 -10.80
CA VAL A 222 2.61 2.82 -10.65
C VAL A 222 1.16 2.86 -10.18
N ASN A 223 0.84 3.71 -9.19
CA ASN A 223 -0.53 3.88 -8.69
C ASN A 223 -1.46 4.47 -9.78
N GLU A 224 -1.01 5.49 -10.51
CA GLU A 224 -1.75 6.05 -11.65
C GLU A 224 -2.05 5.01 -12.72
N ASN A 225 -1.03 4.23 -13.09
CA ASN A 225 -1.16 3.18 -14.08
C ASN A 225 -2.08 2.05 -13.60
N SER A 226 -1.98 1.66 -12.33
CA SER A 226 -2.84 0.63 -11.75
C SER A 226 -4.31 1.02 -11.76
N CYS A 227 -4.63 2.25 -11.37
CA CYS A 227 -5.99 2.81 -11.46
C CYS A 227 -6.51 2.85 -12.92
N ARG A 228 -5.64 3.13 -13.90
CA ARG A 228 -6.01 3.22 -15.32
C ARG A 228 -6.16 1.88 -16.02
N ALA A 229 -5.44 0.84 -15.56
CA ALA A 229 -5.39 -0.46 -16.21
C ALA A 229 -6.71 -1.25 -16.07
N ARG A 230 -7.59 -0.84 -15.17
CA ARG A 230 -8.76 -1.62 -14.79
C ARG A 230 -10.01 -0.78 -14.59
N HIS A 231 -11.15 -1.37 -14.93
CA HIS A 231 -12.45 -0.85 -14.55
C HIS A 231 -12.72 -1.17 -13.08
N VAL A 232 -12.84 -0.12 -12.26
CA VAL A 232 -12.99 -0.25 -10.81
C VAL A 232 -14.45 -0.45 -10.42
N GLY A 233 -14.73 -1.58 -9.79
CA GLY A 233 -16.05 -2.00 -9.33
C GLY A 233 -16.63 -1.16 -8.19
N GLN A 234 -17.77 -1.62 -7.68
CA GLN A 234 -18.55 -0.93 -6.66
C GLN A 234 -17.92 -1.00 -5.27
N ASN A 235 -17.32 -2.13 -4.94
CA ASN A 235 -16.79 -2.42 -3.61
C ASN A 235 -15.29 -2.16 -3.59
N LEU A 236 -14.82 -1.44 -2.59
CA LEU A 236 -13.42 -1.10 -2.38
C LEU A 236 -13.01 -1.48 -0.97
N VAL A 237 -11.77 -1.91 -0.78
CA VAL A 237 -11.22 -2.30 0.52
C VAL A 237 -10.03 -1.41 0.85
N VAL A 238 -10.02 -0.85 2.06
CA VAL A 238 -8.86 -0.15 2.61
C VAL A 238 -8.29 -0.94 3.78
N ASP A 239 -7.02 -1.33 3.66
CA ASP A 239 -6.29 -2.01 4.73
C ASP A 239 -4.80 -1.61 4.69
N GLY A 240 -4.00 -2.07 5.66
CA GLY A 240 -2.56 -1.92 5.68
C GLY A 240 -1.78 -3.22 5.71
N THR A 241 -0.62 -3.17 5.05
CA THR A 241 0.39 -4.23 5.05
C THR A 241 1.75 -3.68 5.49
N THR A 242 2.69 -4.57 5.77
CA THR A 242 4.06 -4.23 6.15
C THR A 242 5.05 -4.80 5.14
N ILE A 243 5.78 -3.93 4.45
CA ILE A 243 6.92 -4.32 3.62
C ILE A 243 8.13 -4.52 4.53
N ALA A 244 8.62 -5.75 4.64
CA ALA A 244 9.74 -6.10 5.52
C ALA A 244 10.99 -5.25 5.25
N PHE A 245 11.49 -4.58 6.29
CA PHE A 245 12.73 -3.79 6.18
C PHE A 245 13.39 -3.58 7.55
N ARG A 246 14.66 -3.97 7.65
CA ARG A 246 15.45 -3.81 8.89
C ARG A 246 16.52 -2.71 8.83
N GLY A 247 16.73 -2.10 7.67
CA GLY A 247 17.72 -1.03 7.50
C GLY A 247 17.36 0.27 8.21
N ARG A 248 18.24 1.28 8.10
CA ARG A 248 18.04 2.59 8.72
C ARG A 248 17.22 3.49 7.80
N HIS A 249 15.99 3.77 8.18
CA HIS A 249 15.13 4.76 7.50
C HIS A 249 14.14 5.37 8.49
N MET A 250 13.81 6.66 8.32
CA MET A 250 12.89 7.38 9.23
C MET A 250 11.47 6.82 9.22
N LEU A 251 11.04 6.22 8.11
CA LEU A 251 9.72 5.61 7.94
C LEU A 251 9.61 4.16 8.43
N ARG A 252 10.71 3.56 8.92
CA ARG A 252 10.65 2.20 9.48
C ARG A 252 9.77 2.22 10.73
N ARG A 253 8.78 1.34 10.78
CA ARG A 253 7.89 1.13 11.92
C ARG A 253 8.17 -0.21 12.56
N TYR A 254 7.90 -0.29 13.86
CA TYR A 254 7.80 -1.52 14.60
C TYR A 254 6.32 -1.76 14.93
N ASN A 255 5.81 -2.95 14.63
CA ASN A 255 4.48 -3.38 15.03
C ASN A 255 4.57 -4.81 15.59
N PRO A 256 4.50 -5.01 16.93
CA PRO A 256 4.66 -6.32 17.54
C PRO A 256 3.55 -7.32 17.14
N SER A 257 2.35 -6.82 16.81
CA SER A 257 1.18 -7.62 16.45
C SER A 257 1.19 -8.12 15.00
N LYS A 258 2.20 -7.76 14.19
CA LYS A 258 2.32 -8.27 12.81
C LYS A 258 3.45 -9.31 12.70
N PRO A 259 3.31 -10.37 11.89
CA PRO A 259 4.36 -11.37 11.69
C PRO A 259 5.69 -10.73 11.26
N THR A 260 5.61 -9.79 10.32
CA THR A 260 6.73 -8.91 9.98
C THR A 260 6.74 -7.70 10.91
N LYS A 261 7.46 -7.83 12.03
CA LYS A 261 7.48 -6.80 13.08
C LYS A 261 8.15 -5.49 12.67
N TYR A 262 9.13 -5.53 11.76
CA TYR A 262 9.89 -4.35 11.32
C TYR A 262 9.76 -4.14 9.82
N GLY A 263 9.32 -2.95 9.42
CA GLY A 263 9.21 -2.63 8.01
C GLY A 263 8.61 -1.27 7.71
N TYR A 264 8.25 -1.09 6.46
CA TYR A 264 7.44 0.04 6.01
C TYR A 264 5.97 -0.35 6.10
N CYS A 265 5.21 0.37 6.93
CA CYS A 265 3.75 0.28 6.89
C CYS A 265 3.26 0.95 5.61
N VAL A 266 2.41 0.24 4.87
CA VAL A 266 1.76 0.71 3.65
C VAL A 266 0.26 0.56 3.84
N ARG A 267 -0.52 1.57 3.48
CA ARG A 267 -1.98 1.48 3.39
C ARG A 267 -2.38 1.42 1.93
N ALA A 268 -3.21 0.45 1.57
CA ALA A 268 -3.58 0.18 0.19
C ALA A 268 -5.10 0.29 0.03
N LEU A 269 -5.51 0.75 -1.15
CA LEU A 269 -6.85 0.61 -1.67
C LEU A 269 -6.86 -0.53 -2.68
N ALA A 270 -7.75 -1.49 -2.49
CA ALA A 270 -7.88 -2.64 -3.36
C ALA A 270 -9.33 -2.92 -3.73
N GLU A 271 -9.53 -3.70 -4.79
CA GLU A 271 -10.80 -4.38 -5.05
C GLU A 271 -10.89 -5.69 -4.26
N PRO A 272 -12.10 -6.28 -4.09
CA PRO A 272 -12.29 -7.52 -3.33
C PRO A 272 -11.51 -8.73 -3.87
N ASP A 273 -11.09 -8.70 -5.14
CA ASP A 273 -10.26 -9.74 -5.76
C ASP A 273 -8.75 -9.58 -5.47
N GLY A 274 -8.37 -8.59 -4.66
CA GLY A 274 -7.00 -8.32 -4.26
C GLY A 274 -6.22 -7.41 -5.21
N TYR A 275 -6.85 -6.87 -6.27
CA TYR A 275 -6.19 -5.92 -7.16
C TYR A 275 -5.93 -4.58 -6.44
N ILE A 276 -4.67 -4.21 -6.26
CA ILE A 276 -4.28 -2.96 -5.60
C ILE A 276 -4.38 -1.80 -6.59
N LEU A 277 -5.31 -0.89 -6.34
CA LEU A 277 -5.51 0.33 -7.13
C LEU A 277 -4.46 1.39 -6.80
N SER A 278 -4.25 1.63 -5.51
CA SER A 278 -3.24 2.58 -5.06
C SER A 278 -2.75 2.28 -3.65
N ASP A 279 -1.54 2.73 -3.35
CA ASP A 279 -0.96 2.61 -2.03
C ASP A 279 -0.28 3.89 -1.52
N LYS A 280 -0.09 3.97 -0.21
CA LYS A 280 0.62 5.07 0.45
C LYS A 280 1.41 4.56 1.65
N LEU A 281 2.64 5.07 1.81
CA LEU A 281 3.47 4.82 2.99
C LEU A 281 2.92 5.53 4.23
N CYS A 282 2.77 4.78 5.34
CA CYS A 282 2.23 5.30 6.59
C CYS A 282 3.15 6.35 7.22
N GLY A 283 2.58 7.53 7.49
CA GLY A 283 3.28 8.62 8.17
C GLY A 283 4.40 9.26 7.34
N ALA A 284 4.46 9.00 6.03
CA ALA A 284 5.31 9.74 5.12
C ALA A 284 4.91 11.22 5.10
N ARG A 285 5.86 12.10 5.43
CA ARG A 285 5.74 13.52 5.10
C ARG A 285 5.87 13.69 3.59
N ILE A 286 5.04 14.56 3.06
CA ILE A 286 4.99 14.93 1.66
C ILE A 286 5.26 16.43 1.62
N ASP A 287 6.03 16.85 0.63
CA ASP A 287 6.31 18.26 0.35
C ASP A 287 4.99 19.06 0.23
N PRO A 288 4.72 20.05 1.11
CA PRO A 288 3.53 20.86 1.04
C PRO A 288 3.37 21.57 -0.32
N GLU A 289 4.46 22.01 -0.95
CA GLU A 289 4.41 22.70 -2.25
C GLU A 289 3.81 21.84 -3.37
N ARG A 290 3.82 20.52 -3.20
CA ARG A 290 3.25 19.56 -4.14
C ARG A 290 1.82 19.13 -3.80
N MET A 291 1.30 19.54 -2.66
CA MET A 291 -0.08 19.26 -2.27
C MET A 291 -1.03 20.27 -2.88
N SER A 292 -2.15 19.79 -3.40
CA SER A 292 -3.32 20.63 -3.67
C SER A 292 -3.81 21.33 -2.39
N PRO A 293 -4.51 22.48 -2.50
CA PRO A 293 -5.10 23.14 -1.33
C PRO A 293 -5.93 22.18 -0.45
N ASP A 294 -6.77 21.35 -1.07
CA ASP A 294 -7.58 20.34 -0.36
C ASP A 294 -6.73 19.30 0.39
N GLU A 295 -5.60 18.88 -0.20
CA GLU A 295 -4.69 17.95 0.47
C GLU A 295 -4.03 18.59 1.68
N ARG A 296 -3.61 19.86 1.57
CA ARG A 296 -3.05 20.61 2.70
C ARG A 296 -4.03 20.69 3.86
N VAL A 297 -5.30 21.01 3.57
CA VAL A 297 -6.39 21.02 4.56
C VAL A 297 -6.54 19.65 5.22
N MET A 298 -6.63 18.58 4.43
CA MET A 298 -6.73 17.22 4.96
C MET A 298 -5.50 16.79 5.78
N HIS A 299 -4.34 17.36 5.49
CA HIS A 299 -3.11 17.14 6.24
C HIS A 299 -2.99 18.04 7.48
N GLY A 300 -3.85 19.04 7.66
CA GLY A 300 -3.73 20.05 8.72
C GLY A 300 -2.48 20.92 8.54
N ILE A 301 -2.16 21.26 7.28
CA ILE A 301 -1.01 22.11 6.92
C ILE A 301 -1.55 23.46 6.43
N GLY A 302 -1.27 24.54 7.18
CA GLY A 302 -1.74 25.91 6.91
C GLY A 302 -2.49 26.50 8.11
N ASP A 303 -2.48 27.83 8.24
CA ASP A 303 -2.91 28.55 9.46
C ASP A 303 -4.44 28.67 9.64
N GLU A 304 -5.29 28.25 8.68
CA GLU A 304 -6.73 28.58 8.72
C GLU A 304 -7.73 27.41 8.61
N LEU A 305 -7.31 26.14 8.46
CA LEU A 305 -8.26 25.06 8.19
C LEU A 305 -8.03 23.83 9.07
N LEU A 306 -8.94 23.64 10.04
CA LEU A 306 -9.16 22.36 10.70
C LEU A 306 -9.66 21.37 9.64
N SER A 307 -8.98 20.23 9.53
CA SER A 307 -9.44 19.13 8.68
C SER A 307 -10.87 18.73 9.10
N PRO A 308 -11.81 18.52 8.16
CA PRO A 308 -13.16 18.02 8.49
C PRO A 308 -13.14 16.58 9.02
N LEU A 309 -11.98 15.93 8.97
CA LEU A 309 -11.69 14.63 9.55
C LEU A 309 -10.63 14.81 10.64
N ASP A 310 -11.01 14.64 11.90
CA ASP A 310 -10.10 14.82 13.04
C ASP A 310 -9.11 13.66 13.14
N LEU A 311 -9.57 12.45 12.83
CA LEU A 311 -8.79 11.23 12.97
C LEU A 311 -7.84 10.99 11.79
N LYS A 312 -6.56 10.72 12.10
CA LYS A 312 -5.54 10.34 11.10
C LYS A 312 -5.93 9.13 10.25
N PRO A 313 -6.51 8.04 10.80
CA PRO A 313 -7.01 6.93 9.99
C PRO A 313 -8.09 7.35 8.97
N ALA A 314 -9.04 8.20 9.37
CA ALA A 314 -10.09 8.69 8.49
C ALA A 314 -9.52 9.47 7.28
N ARG A 315 -8.51 10.31 7.52
CA ARG A 315 -7.81 11.05 6.45
C ARG A 315 -7.13 10.12 5.45
N VAL A 316 -6.67 8.93 5.87
CA VAL A 316 -6.07 7.93 4.98
C VAL A 316 -7.13 7.32 4.07
N VAL A 317 -8.26 6.88 4.62
CA VAL A 317 -9.37 6.32 3.83
C VAL A 317 -9.86 7.35 2.81
N ASN A 318 -10.12 8.58 3.25
CA ASN A 318 -10.54 9.65 2.36
C ASN A 318 -9.54 9.88 1.21
N ARG A 319 -8.24 9.95 1.52
CA ARG A 319 -7.21 10.18 0.49
C ARG A 319 -7.15 9.05 -0.54
N LEU A 320 -7.17 7.80 -0.08
CA LEU A 320 -7.11 6.64 -0.95
C LEU A 320 -8.36 6.56 -1.84
N THR A 321 -9.53 6.88 -1.28
CA THR A 321 -10.82 6.77 -1.99
C THR A 321 -11.17 7.98 -2.82
N ARG A 322 -10.51 9.14 -2.64
CA ARG A 322 -10.79 10.40 -3.33
C ARG A 322 -10.99 10.26 -4.86
N PRO A 323 -10.17 9.52 -5.62
CA PRO A 323 -10.38 9.37 -7.06
C PRO A 323 -11.66 8.62 -7.45
N PHE A 324 -12.33 7.97 -6.49
CA PHE A 324 -13.46 7.07 -6.68
C PHE A 324 -14.75 7.54 -6.00
N GLN A 325 -14.72 8.71 -5.36
CA GLN A 325 -15.89 9.36 -4.74
C GLN A 325 -16.85 9.92 -5.80
N GLY A 326 -18.09 10.25 -5.42
CA GLY A 326 -19.10 10.76 -6.35
C GLY A 326 -19.73 9.68 -7.24
N CYS A 327 -19.55 8.40 -6.88
CA CYS A 327 -19.94 7.26 -7.70
C CYS A 327 -20.71 6.20 -6.91
N TYR A 328 -21.16 6.50 -5.69
CA TYR A 328 -21.93 5.60 -4.83
C TYR A 328 -21.22 4.25 -4.56
N ARG A 329 -19.89 4.26 -4.48
CA ARG A 329 -19.10 3.07 -4.12
C ARG A 329 -19.19 2.78 -2.63
N THR A 330 -18.98 1.52 -2.26
CA THR A 330 -18.91 1.09 -0.87
C THR A 330 -17.47 0.79 -0.49
N VAL A 331 -16.98 1.47 0.53
CA VAL A 331 -15.63 1.29 1.08
C VAL A 331 -15.72 0.44 2.34
N PHE A 332 -15.00 -0.68 2.33
CA PHE A 332 -14.85 -1.60 3.46
C PHE A 332 -13.52 -1.34 4.16
N CYS A 333 -13.54 -1.21 5.48
CA CYS A 333 -12.33 -1.07 6.28
C CYS A 333 -12.49 -1.68 7.68
N ASP A 334 -11.37 -1.95 8.35
CA ASP A 334 -11.37 -2.45 9.72
C ASP A 334 -11.75 -1.38 10.77
N SER A 335 -11.83 -1.78 12.03
CA SER A 335 -12.10 -0.88 13.17
C SER A 335 -11.03 0.18 13.41
N TYR A 336 -9.82 0.03 12.85
CA TYR A 336 -8.78 1.05 12.96
C TYR A 336 -9.13 2.30 12.14
N TYR A 337 -9.86 2.13 11.02
CA TYR A 337 -10.28 3.22 10.15
C TYR A 337 -11.71 3.70 10.38
N THR A 338 -12.56 2.85 10.94
CA THR A 338 -14.01 3.08 11.01
C THR A 338 -14.37 4.13 12.06
N GLY A 339 -15.18 5.12 11.68
CA GLY A 339 -15.65 6.17 12.59
C GLY A 339 -16.79 7.00 11.98
N VAL A 340 -17.66 7.55 12.83
CA VAL A 340 -18.86 8.28 12.39
C VAL A 340 -18.53 9.47 11.51
N GLN A 341 -17.56 10.30 11.90
CA GLN A 341 -17.15 11.47 11.11
C GLN A 341 -16.69 11.08 9.69
N LEU A 342 -16.01 9.94 9.54
CA LEU A 342 -15.61 9.41 8.24
C LEU A 342 -16.83 8.95 7.43
N ALA A 343 -17.75 8.21 8.06
CA ALA A 343 -18.98 7.76 7.42
C ALA A 343 -19.79 8.94 6.88
N ASP A 344 -19.98 9.96 7.70
CA ASP A 344 -20.73 11.18 7.34
C ASP A 344 -20.05 11.95 6.22
N TYR A 345 -18.73 12.10 6.31
CA TYR A 345 -17.95 12.78 5.29
C TYR A 345 -18.04 12.04 3.95
N LEU A 346 -17.79 10.73 3.91
CA LEU A 346 -17.86 9.94 2.69
C LEU A 346 -19.28 9.93 2.11
N PHE A 347 -20.31 9.86 2.97
CA PHE A 347 -21.70 9.93 2.54
C PHE A 347 -22.01 11.27 1.86
N SER A 348 -21.50 12.39 2.40
CA SER A 348 -21.58 13.71 1.75
C SER A 348 -20.87 13.80 0.40
N LYS A 349 -19.98 12.84 0.11
CA LYS A 349 -19.26 12.66 -1.16
C LYS A 349 -19.82 11.49 -1.98
N GLU A 350 -21.06 11.10 -1.73
CA GLU A 350 -21.75 10.00 -2.42
C GLU A 350 -20.92 8.71 -2.40
N THR A 351 -20.37 8.37 -1.24
CA THR A 351 -19.54 7.18 -1.01
C THR A 351 -19.94 6.55 0.32
N TYR A 352 -20.20 5.25 0.33
CA TYR A 352 -20.62 4.53 1.53
C TYR A 352 -19.43 3.95 2.27
N LEU A 353 -19.58 3.81 3.59
CA LEU A 353 -18.58 3.19 4.47
C LEU A 353 -19.21 1.98 5.15
N VAL A 354 -18.48 0.88 5.19
CA VAL A 354 -18.78 -0.32 5.97
C VAL A 354 -17.54 -0.69 6.77
N GLY A 355 -17.70 -0.95 8.06
CA GLY A 355 -16.61 -1.38 8.92
C GLY A 355 -17.09 -1.82 10.30
N THR A 356 -16.17 -2.35 11.10
CA THR A 356 -16.43 -2.92 12.43
C THR A 356 -16.24 -1.93 13.57
#